data_AF-A0A2W7U952-F1
#
_entry.id   AF-A0A2W7U952-F1
#
_cell.length_a   1.000
_cell.length_b   1.000
_cell.length_c   1.000
_cell.angle_alpha   90.00
_cell.angle_beta   90.00
_cell.angle_gamma   90.00
#
_symmetry.space_group_name_H-M   'P 1'
#
loop_
_entity.id
_entity.type
_entity.pdbx_description
1 polymer ?
#
loop_
_entity_poly.entity_id
_entity_poly.type
_entity_poly.pdbx_seq_one_letter_code
_entity_poly.pdbx_strand_id
1 'polypeptide(L)'
;MRLKNIFTRLKDGKPSFDQEKLEKENPVLWKKLKQQFDTGRQIVAIQLHNGLKQSNEKALRYYLMEYANRFIKMGPNSFPTSFNALEPFFIYNHHNSIIELVNEEESYGVSLIDFLDFVTEANFNLEEIDFYENIPEKVIYHFTFTTGFDEINFSNNLSTKFHVGSLSLVRQGNEVSVLLQAGESYDKQKATEYFSTQTRKVVEDSISPYKKSLGLTIDDNDEIPKVVFFDDREDLWAHSVSLLFDLEKKSIDIRNVARDENISFSVYTDDYNAVFLRDETSEEEKKEFIENIEKKLSKYNAVFDFAKYCMALPYYVFENDERIVDTTYETDLKSILDGLLSKRKYNSVPSNYKLYAKPFYYLESDNQLILKKTELDDESFNIEKSGYWKRIGIDEEGFDKKGRKIVGKTWVERNDTYYSVPKGITKIEEVEIYDNENSGYVYIMRQPTHEQNIFKIGLTKRNTETRSKELSNTSSVDKFFVINSYYTKDCVEAEKQIHNKLEFYRLSDRREFFRCDLRKIIDTCDKVIKEINA
;
A
#
# COMPACT_ATOMS: atom_id res chain seq x y z
N MET A 1 -12.00 0.58 -18.99
CA MET A 1 -12.29 1.99 -18.63
C MET A 1 -11.73 2.24 -17.25
N ARG A 2 -11.16 3.44 -17.03
CA ARG A 2 -10.63 3.89 -15.74
C ARG A 2 -11.44 5.10 -15.28
N LEU A 3 -12.20 4.95 -14.21
CA LEU A 3 -13.02 6.02 -13.65
C LEU A 3 -12.16 7.00 -12.84
N LYS A 4 -12.34 8.31 -13.03
CA LYS A 4 -11.56 9.30 -12.26
C LYS A 4 -12.33 9.97 -11.14
N ASN A 5 -13.67 9.94 -11.22
CA ASN A 5 -14.51 10.61 -10.24
C ASN A 5 -15.75 9.77 -9.93
N ILE A 6 -16.02 9.57 -8.64
CA ILE A 6 -17.17 8.80 -8.16
C ILE A 6 -18.50 9.58 -8.29
N PHE A 7 -18.44 10.92 -8.36
CA PHE A 7 -19.60 11.80 -8.31
C PHE A 7 -19.51 12.97 -9.29
N THR A 8 -18.85 12.79 -10.45
CA THR A 8 -19.09 13.68 -11.59
C THR A 8 -20.60 13.70 -11.80
N ARG A 9 -21.19 14.87 -11.52
CA ARG A 9 -22.62 15.18 -11.46
C ARG A 9 -23.43 14.00 -12.00
N LEU A 10 -24.15 13.29 -11.13
CA LEU A 10 -25.36 12.62 -11.58
C LEU A 10 -26.13 13.72 -12.31
N LYS A 11 -26.02 13.78 -13.64
CA LYS A 11 -27.06 14.41 -14.45
C LYS A 11 -28.30 13.76 -13.90
N ASP A 12 -29.24 14.57 -13.43
CA ASP A 12 -30.54 14.12 -12.97
C ASP A 12 -31.06 13.14 -14.02
N GLY A 13 -30.80 11.86 -13.81
CA GLY A 13 -31.35 10.80 -14.61
C GLY A 13 -32.84 10.95 -14.38
N LYS A 14 -33.64 10.84 -15.45
CA LYS A 14 -35.09 10.84 -15.29
C LYS A 14 -35.41 9.88 -14.13
N PRO A 15 -36.04 10.35 -13.05
CA PRO A 15 -36.34 9.49 -11.92
C PRO A 15 -37.07 8.26 -12.46
N SER A 16 -36.70 7.08 -11.97
CA SER A 16 -37.35 5.87 -12.44
C SER A 16 -38.85 6.00 -12.19
N PHE A 17 -39.66 5.39 -13.05
CA PHE A 17 -41.12 5.43 -12.91
C PHE A 17 -41.58 5.01 -11.50
N ASP A 18 -40.85 4.10 -10.86
CA ASP A 18 -41.08 3.65 -9.49
C ASP A 18 -40.74 4.70 -8.42
N GLN A 19 -39.72 5.54 -8.65
CA GLN A 19 -39.35 6.63 -7.73
C GLN A 19 -40.44 7.70 -7.69
N GLU A 20 -40.89 8.19 -8.85
CA GLU A 20 -41.94 9.22 -8.90
C GLU A 20 -43.26 8.72 -8.32
N LYS A 21 -43.57 7.44 -8.53
CA LYS A 21 -44.76 6.80 -7.98
C LYS A 21 -44.67 6.69 -6.47
N LEU A 22 -43.56 6.20 -5.92
CA LEU A 22 -43.37 6.08 -4.48
C LEU A 22 -43.36 7.43 -3.76
N GLU A 23 -42.77 8.45 -4.37
CA GLU A 23 -42.77 9.81 -3.83
C GLU A 23 -44.20 10.39 -3.71
N LYS A 24 -45.08 10.08 -4.67
CA LYS A 24 -46.50 10.49 -4.65
C LYS A 24 -47.35 9.63 -3.70
N GLU A 25 -47.16 8.32 -3.69
CA GLU A 25 -47.99 7.37 -2.93
C GLU A 25 -47.62 7.31 -1.45
N ASN A 26 -46.33 7.43 -1.11
CA ASN A 26 -45.84 7.38 0.28
C ASN A 26 -44.62 8.29 0.49
N PRO A 27 -44.81 9.62 0.59
CA PRO A 27 -43.72 10.59 0.69
C PRO A 27 -42.86 10.42 1.95
N VAL A 28 -43.45 9.91 3.04
CA VAL A 28 -42.72 9.65 4.29
C VAL A 28 -41.72 8.51 4.11
N LEU A 29 -42.17 7.41 3.50
CA LEU A 29 -41.31 6.27 3.19
C LEU A 29 -40.22 6.66 2.19
N TRP A 30 -40.56 7.40 1.13
CA TRP A 30 -39.59 7.92 0.18
C TRP A 30 -38.51 8.75 0.86
N LYS A 31 -38.89 9.72 1.71
CA LYS A 31 -37.92 10.56 2.44
C LYS A 31 -36.97 9.72 3.31
N LYS A 32 -37.49 8.69 3.98
CA LYS A 32 -36.70 7.75 4.80
C LYS A 32 -35.69 6.97 3.94
N LEU A 33 -36.14 6.36 2.83
CA LEU A 33 -35.28 5.60 1.92
C LEU A 33 -34.23 6.50 1.27
N LYS A 34 -34.62 7.70 0.85
CA LYS A 34 -33.68 8.69 0.30
C LYS A 34 -32.58 9.03 1.30
N GLN A 35 -32.91 9.28 2.57
CA GLN A 35 -31.93 9.55 3.61
C GLN A 35 -30.99 8.36 3.85
N GLN A 36 -31.52 7.14 3.82
CA GLN A 36 -30.77 5.90 3.95
C GLN A 36 -29.76 5.73 2.80
N PHE A 37 -30.20 5.90 1.55
CA PHE A 37 -29.31 5.87 0.38
C PHE A 37 -28.30 7.03 0.36
N ASP A 38 -28.71 8.23 0.78
CA ASP A 38 -27.80 9.37 0.94
C ASP A 38 -26.70 9.06 1.97
N THR A 39 -27.05 8.39 3.08
CA THR A 39 -26.08 7.97 4.09
C THR A 39 -25.09 6.93 3.52
N GLY A 40 -25.56 5.95 2.76
CA GLY A 40 -24.69 4.99 2.06
C GLY A 40 -23.70 5.66 1.11
N ARG A 41 -24.18 6.58 0.27
CA ARG A 41 -23.31 7.37 -0.62
C ARG A 41 -22.26 8.17 0.15
N GLN A 42 -22.62 8.71 1.30
CA GLN A 42 -21.72 9.47 2.15
C GLN A 42 -20.69 8.58 2.86
N ILE A 43 -21.04 7.35 3.24
CA ILE A 43 -20.10 6.37 3.78
C ILE A 43 -18.98 6.11 2.77
N VAL A 44 -19.34 5.75 1.54
CA VAL A 44 -18.36 5.52 0.47
C VAL A 44 -17.52 6.77 0.23
N ALA A 45 -18.14 7.94 0.14
CA ALA A 45 -17.43 9.20 -0.05
C ALA A 45 -16.40 9.47 1.07
N ILE A 46 -16.68 9.07 2.31
CA ILE A 46 -15.72 9.17 3.42
C ILE A 46 -14.61 8.13 3.29
N GLN A 47 -14.94 6.87 3.00
CA GLN A 47 -13.96 5.78 2.87
C GLN A 47 -12.93 6.04 1.77
N LEU A 48 -13.27 6.77 0.71
CA LEU A 48 -12.30 7.22 -0.31
C LEU A 48 -11.16 8.06 0.26
N HIS A 49 -11.34 8.66 1.44
CA HIS A 49 -10.39 9.55 2.10
C HIS A 49 -9.86 9.00 3.43
N ASN A 50 -10.21 7.75 3.79
CA ASN A 50 -9.74 7.09 5.00
C ASN A 50 -8.34 6.46 4.85
N GLY A 51 -7.88 6.23 3.62
CA GLY A 51 -6.59 5.59 3.35
C GLY A 51 -5.40 6.54 3.51
N LEU A 52 -4.22 5.95 3.69
CA LEU A 52 -2.94 6.65 3.56
C LEU A 52 -2.59 6.86 2.08
N LYS A 53 -1.55 7.67 1.82
CA LYS A 53 -1.13 8.03 0.45
C LYS A 53 -0.31 6.95 -0.26
N GLN A 54 -0.30 5.72 0.26
CA GLN A 54 0.39 4.57 -0.33
C GLN A 54 -0.32 4.06 -1.59
N SER A 55 0.43 3.45 -2.51
CA SER A 55 -0.07 3.05 -3.84
C SER A 55 -1.16 1.98 -3.76
N ASN A 56 -1.01 0.96 -2.90
CA ASN A 56 -2.01 -0.07 -2.63
C ASN A 56 -3.32 0.49 -2.03
N GLU A 57 -3.25 1.40 -1.05
CA GLU A 57 -4.43 2.02 -0.43
C GLU A 57 -5.18 2.89 -1.43
N LYS A 58 -4.46 3.66 -2.26
CA LYS A 58 -5.04 4.42 -3.38
C LYS A 58 -5.71 3.50 -4.40
N ALA A 59 -5.08 2.38 -4.75
CA ALA A 59 -5.64 1.42 -5.69
C ALA A 59 -6.93 0.78 -5.15
N LEU A 60 -6.94 0.37 -3.88
CA LEU A 60 -8.15 -0.19 -3.27
C LEU A 60 -9.30 0.83 -3.23
N ARG A 61 -8.99 2.12 -3.01
CA ARG A 61 -9.99 3.21 -3.01
C ARG A 61 -10.50 3.53 -4.42
N TYR A 62 -9.65 3.40 -5.43
CA TYR A 62 -10.08 3.43 -6.82
C TYR A 62 -11.10 2.31 -7.10
N TYR A 63 -10.85 1.07 -6.66
CA TYR A 63 -11.80 -0.03 -6.85
C TYR A 63 -13.10 0.17 -6.06
N LEU A 64 -13.04 0.66 -4.82
CA LEU A 64 -14.23 1.09 -4.08
C LEU A 64 -15.06 2.09 -4.90
N MET A 65 -14.40 3.12 -5.44
CA MET A 65 -15.06 4.11 -6.27
C MET A 65 -15.71 3.51 -7.50
N GLU A 66 -14.99 2.67 -8.24
CA GLU A 66 -15.47 2.05 -9.47
C GLU A 66 -16.68 1.15 -9.20
N TYR A 67 -16.59 0.30 -8.18
CA TYR A 67 -17.65 -0.67 -7.85
C TYR A 67 -18.87 0.01 -7.25
N ALA A 68 -18.70 0.94 -6.32
CA ALA A 68 -19.84 1.69 -5.77
C ALA A 68 -20.55 2.51 -6.87
N ASN A 69 -19.80 3.17 -7.77
CA ASN A 69 -20.38 3.92 -8.89
C ASN A 69 -21.18 3.02 -9.83
N ARG A 70 -20.63 1.86 -10.21
CA ARG A 70 -21.31 0.85 -11.03
C ARG A 70 -22.56 0.32 -10.37
N PHE A 71 -22.46 -0.06 -9.09
CA PHE A 71 -23.60 -0.56 -8.33
C PHE A 71 -24.75 0.45 -8.28
N ILE A 72 -24.44 1.72 -7.99
CA ILE A 72 -25.45 2.78 -7.87
C ILE A 72 -26.10 3.11 -9.22
N LYS A 73 -25.30 3.23 -10.29
CA LYS A 73 -25.80 3.69 -11.60
C LYS A 73 -26.43 2.58 -12.44
N MET A 74 -25.91 1.37 -12.32
CA MET A 74 -26.14 0.28 -13.27
C MET A 74 -26.54 -1.04 -12.59
N GLY A 75 -26.47 -1.12 -11.27
CA GLY A 75 -26.77 -2.32 -10.49
C GLY A 75 -25.63 -3.36 -10.45
N PRO A 76 -25.81 -4.46 -9.70
CA PRO A 76 -24.75 -5.44 -9.44
C PRO A 76 -24.29 -6.22 -10.69
N ASN A 77 -25.15 -6.34 -11.71
CA ASN A 77 -24.81 -7.02 -12.96
C ASN A 77 -23.76 -6.29 -13.84
N SER A 78 -23.34 -5.10 -13.40
CA SER A 78 -22.42 -4.22 -14.12
C SER A 78 -20.96 -4.35 -13.69
N PHE A 79 -20.65 -5.16 -12.67
CA PHE A 79 -19.27 -5.29 -12.18
C PHE A 79 -18.30 -5.82 -13.23
N PRO A 80 -17.05 -5.33 -13.24
CA PRO A 80 -16.00 -5.87 -14.09
C PRO A 80 -15.50 -7.20 -13.52
N THR A 81 -14.76 -7.96 -14.33
CA THR A 81 -14.15 -9.23 -13.93
C THR A 81 -13.20 -9.11 -12.74
N SER A 82 -12.57 -7.94 -12.53
CA SER A 82 -11.74 -7.72 -11.35
C SER A 82 -12.53 -7.75 -10.04
N PHE A 83 -13.86 -7.55 -10.07
CA PHE A 83 -14.68 -7.58 -8.86
C PHE A 83 -14.63 -8.95 -8.20
N ASN A 84 -14.71 -10.05 -8.94
CA ASN A 84 -14.72 -11.39 -8.34
C ASN A 84 -13.41 -11.70 -7.59
N ALA A 85 -12.27 -11.23 -8.12
CA ALA A 85 -10.99 -11.38 -7.43
C ALA A 85 -10.87 -10.49 -6.19
N LEU A 86 -11.58 -9.35 -6.14
CA LEU A 86 -11.49 -8.33 -5.10
C LEU A 86 -12.71 -8.27 -4.18
N GLU A 87 -13.72 -9.11 -4.41
CA GLU A 87 -14.99 -9.11 -3.69
C GLU A 87 -14.81 -9.20 -2.17
N PRO A 88 -13.86 -10.01 -1.63
CA PRO A 88 -13.59 -10.07 -0.20
C PRO A 88 -13.18 -8.75 0.47
N PHE A 89 -12.74 -7.73 -0.28
CA PHE A 89 -12.45 -6.40 0.29
C PHE A 89 -13.72 -5.58 0.59
N PHE A 90 -14.87 -6.02 0.10
CA PHE A 90 -16.09 -5.23 0.09
C PHE A 90 -17.21 -5.89 0.88
N ILE A 91 -18.04 -5.06 1.50
CA ILE A 91 -19.26 -5.48 2.20
C ILE A 91 -20.45 -4.86 1.49
N TYR A 92 -21.48 -5.68 1.24
CA TYR A 92 -22.77 -5.17 0.85
C TYR A 92 -23.55 -4.70 2.08
N ASN A 93 -23.62 -3.38 2.27
CA ASN A 93 -24.42 -2.77 3.31
C ASN A 93 -25.89 -2.81 2.92
N HIS A 94 -26.57 -3.91 3.27
CA HIS A 94 -27.99 -4.11 2.98
C HIS A 94 -28.88 -2.98 3.50
N HIS A 95 -28.52 -2.39 4.64
CA HIS A 95 -29.26 -1.25 5.18
C HIS A 95 -29.15 -0.06 4.22
N ASN A 96 -27.95 0.38 3.89
CA ASN A 96 -27.79 1.57 3.05
C ASN A 96 -27.88 1.30 1.54
N SER A 97 -28.05 0.03 1.13
CA SER A 97 -28.01 -0.44 -0.26
C SER A 97 -26.80 0.11 -1.02
N ILE A 98 -25.61 -0.15 -0.46
CA ILE A 98 -24.34 0.32 -1.02
C ILE A 98 -23.26 -0.75 -0.83
N ILE A 99 -22.26 -0.72 -1.72
CA ILE A 99 -21.01 -1.44 -1.52
C ILE A 99 -20.01 -0.52 -0.84
N GLU A 100 -19.47 -0.98 0.28
CA GLU A 100 -18.47 -0.27 1.08
C GLU A 100 -17.25 -1.18 1.30
N LEU A 101 -16.11 -0.61 1.69
CA LEU A 101 -14.96 -1.42 2.10
C LEU A 101 -15.23 -2.06 3.47
N VAL A 102 -14.58 -3.20 3.70
CA VAL A 102 -14.39 -3.75 5.04
C VAL A 102 -13.86 -2.65 5.97
N ASN A 103 -14.45 -2.53 7.16
CA ASN A 103 -14.24 -1.38 8.04
C ASN A 103 -12.88 -1.38 8.73
N GLU A 104 -12.32 -2.56 8.99
CA GLU A 104 -11.06 -2.70 9.71
C GLU A 104 -9.90 -2.76 8.72
N GLU A 105 -8.90 -1.90 8.95
CA GLU A 105 -7.72 -1.83 8.12
C GLU A 105 -6.47 -1.54 8.95
N GLU A 106 -5.38 -2.21 8.61
CA GLU A 106 -4.07 -2.01 9.21
C GLU A 106 -3.03 -1.74 8.12
N SER A 107 -2.08 -0.84 8.40
CA SER A 107 -1.04 -0.48 7.44
C SER A 107 0.35 -0.73 8.00
N TYR A 108 1.15 -1.47 7.25
CA TYR A 108 2.48 -1.94 7.63
C TYR A 108 3.52 -1.53 6.60
N GLY A 109 4.71 -1.15 7.08
CA GLY A 109 5.92 -0.96 6.29
C GLY A 109 6.89 -2.08 6.58
N VAL A 110 7.32 -2.82 5.55
CA VAL A 110 8.20 -3.99 5.69
C VAL A 110 9.39 -3.86 4.73
N SER A 111 10.57 -4.36 5.11
CA SER A 111 11.71 -4.49 4.18
C SER A 111 11.44 -5.64 3.19
N LEU A 112 11.51 -5.38 1.88
CA LEU A 112 11.35 -6.46 0.90
C LEU A 112 12.47 -7.49 1.01
N ILE A 113 13.70 -7.03 1.30
CA ILE A 113 14.88 -7.88 1.43
C ILE A 113 14.67 -8.84 2.60
N ASP A 114 14.35 -8.32 3.78
CA ASP A 114 14.20 -9.13 5.00
C ASP A 114 13.04 -10.12 4.87
N PHE A 115 11.95 -9.70 4.21
CA PHE A 115 10.84 -10.60 3.94
C PHE A 115 11.23 -11.71 2.96
N LEU A 116 12.00 -11.40 1.91
CA LEU A 116 12.51 -12.39 0.98
C LEU A 116 13.51 -13.33 1.63
N ASP A 117 14.40 -12.82 2.49
CA ASP A 117 15.31 -13.63 3.29
C ASP A 117 14.49 -14.62 4.13
N PHE A 118 13.50 -14.13 4.89
CA PHE A 118 12.60 -14.96 5.70
C PHE A 118 11.92 -16.08 4.91
N VAL A 119 11.30 -15.79 3.76
CA VAL A 119 10.59 -16.82 2.97
C VAL A 119 11.52 -17.74 2.16
N THR A 120 12.82 -17.44 2.13
CA THR A 120 13.84 -18.27 1.46
C THR A 120 14.75 -19.02 2.43
N GLU A 121 14.55 -18.86 3.74
CA GLU A 121 15.25 -19.65 4.77
C GLU A 121 15.00 -21.16 4.57
N ALA A 122 16.01 -21.98 4.88
CA ALA A 122 15.98 -23.42 4.61
C ALA A 122 14.86 -24.19 5.34
N ASN A 123 14.37 -23.63 6.45
CA ASN A 123 13.32 -24.17 7.31
C ASN A 123 11.97 -23.49 7.09
N PHE A 124 11.87 -22.48 6.22
CA PHE A 124 10.58 -21.84 5.93
C PHE A 124 9.68 -22.80 5.15
N ASN A 125 8.48 -23.03 5.67
CA ASN A 125 7.45 -23.80 5.00
C ASN A 125 6.12 -23.05 5.04
N LEU A 126 5.71 -22.52 3.88
CA LEU A 126 4.44 -21.79 3.75
C LEU A 126 3.23 -22.66 4.13
N GLU A 127 3.30 -23.98 3.95
CA GLU A 127 2.18 -24.88 4.26
C GLU A 127 1.94 -25.10 5.76
N GLU A 128 2.90 -24.72 6.61
CA GLU A 128 2.78 -24.81 8.07
C GLU A 128 2.09 -23.59 8.68
N ILE A 129 1.93 -22.50 7.93
CA ILE A 129 1.26 -21.30 8.40
C ILE A 129 -0.26 -21.52 8.45
N ASP A 130 -0.84 -21.35 9.63
CA ASP A 130 -2.30 -21.29 9.78
C ASP A 130 -2.81 -19.91 9.32
N PHE A 131 -3.29 -19.83 8.08
CA PHE A 131 -3.85 -18.60 7.52
C PHE A 131 -5.17 -18.17 8.17
N TYR A 132 -5.91 -19.07 8.84
CA TYR A 132 -7.14 -18.68 9.55
C TYR A 132 -6.82 -17.89 10.82
N GLU A 133 -5.74 -18.27 11.51
CA GLU A 133 -5.21 -17.55 12.67
C GLU A 133 -4.47 -16.28 12.24
N ASN A 134 -3.59 -16.37 11.23
CA ASN A 134 -2.69 -15.29 10.85
C ASN A 134 -3.29 -14.26 9.89
N ILE A 135 -4.37 -14.56 9.20
CA ILE A 135 -5.12 -13.58 8.41
C ILE A 135 -6.54 -13.48 8.99
N PRO A 136 -6.74 -12.75 10.11
CA PRO A 136 -8.06 -12.52 10.68
C PRO A 136 -9.09 -12.08 9.63
N GLU A 137 -10.30 -12.63 9.74
CA GLU A 137 -11.38 -12.36 8.78
C GLU A 137 -11.82 -10.89 8.85
N LYS A 138 -12.14 -10.30 7.70
CA LYS A 138 -12.65 -8.92 7.61
C LYS A 138 -11.73 -7.88 8.25
N VAL A 139 -10.41 -8.09 8.12
CA VAL A 139 -9.39 -7.09 8.35
C VAL A 139 -8.57 -6.94 7.07
N ILE A 140 -8.48 -5.72 6.56
CA ILE A 140 -7.64 -5.41 5.41
C ILE A 140 -6.23 -5.11 5.89
N TYR A 141 -5.27 -5.91 5.47
CA TYR A 141 -3.85 -5.68 5.72
C TYR A 141 -3.22 -4.99 4.52
N HIS A 142 -2.68 -3.81 4.72
CA HIS A 142 -1.92 -3.05 3.74
C HIS A 142 -0.43 -3.19 4.03
N PHE A 143 0.35 -3.72 3.09
CA PHE A 143 1.80 -3.79 3.19
C PHE A 143 2.46 -2.91 2.14
N THR A 144 3.41 -2.09 2.57
CA THR A 144 4.28 -1.28 1.70
C THR A 144 5.71 -1.74 1.89
N PHE A 145 6.40 -2.06 0.79
CA PHE A 145 7.82 -2.39 0.85
C PHE A 145 8.64 -1.11 0.95
N THR A 146 9.43 -0.99 2.01
CA THR A 146 10.11 0.26 2.37
C THR A 146 11.55 0.34 1.85
N THR A 147 12.12 -0.81 1.50
CA THR A 147 13.47 -1.00 0.95
C THR A 147 13.45 -2.12 -0.08
N GLY A 148 14.42 -2.13 -0.99
CA GLY A 148 14.67 -3.22 -1.94
C GLY A 148 13.69 -3.36 -3.11
N PHE A 149 12.52 -2.72 -3.06
CA PHE A 149 11.51 -2.83 -4.14
C PHE A 149 11.96 -2.21 -5.47
N ASP A 150 12.87 -1.25 -5.43
CA ASP A 150 13.48 -0.61 -6.59
C ASP A 150 14.72 -1.35 -7.11
N GLU A 151 15.30 -2.22 -6.30
CA GLU A 151 16.50 -3.02 -6.61
C GLU A 151 16.15 -4.44 -7.08
N ILE A 152 15.11 -5.02 -6.48
CA ILE A 152 14.67 -6.39 -6.74
C ILE A 152 13.64 -6.40 -7.86
N ASN A 153 13.90 -7.24 -8.85
CA ASN A 153 12.97 -7.50 -9.95
C ASN A 153 12.56 -8.97 -9.97
N PHE A 154 11.26 -9.21 -10.13
CA PHE A 154 10.67 -10.51 -10.34
C PHE A 154 10.61 -10.75 -11.85
N SER A 155 11.21 -11.84 -12.31
CA SER A 155 11.21 -12.17 -13.74
C SER A 155 11.06 -13.66 -13.94
N ASN A 156 10.48 -14.03 -15.07
CA ASN A 156 10.48 -15.40 -15.56
C ASN A 156 11.53 -15.57 -16.67
N ASN A 157 11.70 -16.79 -17.16
CA ASN A 157 12.58 -17.10 -18.30
C ASN A 157 12.20 -16.35 -19.61
N LEU A 158 11.10 -15.57 -19.63
CA LEU A 158 10.56 -14.86 -20.79
C LEU A 158 10.97 -13.38 -20.83
N SER A 159 12.04 -12.99 -20.14
CA SER A 159 12.70 -11.65 -20.16
C SER A 159 11.91 -10.48 -19.57
N THR A 160 10.66 -10.68 -19.13
CA THR A 160 9.84 -9.61 -18.57
C THR A 160 10.18 -9.42 -17.09
N LYS A 161 10.44 -8.17 -16.68
CA LYS A 161 10.83 -7.82 -15.31
C LYS A 161 9.73 -7.00 -14.65
N PHE A 162 9.42 -7.35 -13.41
CA PHE A 162 8.42 -6.71 -12.59
C PHE A 162 9.03 -6.20 -11.29
N HIS A 163 8.63 -5.01 -10.87
CA HIS A 163 8.87 -4.50 -9.52
C HIS A 163 7.54 -4.53 -8.76
N VAL A 164 7.56 -4.93 -7.49
CA VAL A 164 6.36 -4.95 -6.64
C VAL A 164 6.61 -4.02 -5.47
N GLY A 165 5.83 -2.94 -5.35
CA GLY A 165 6.06 -1.91 -4.33
C GLY A 165 5.14 -2.02 -3.12
N SER A 166 3.93 -2.53 -3.29
CA SER A 166 2.96 -2.64 -2.20
C SER A 166 1.85 -3.64 -2.54
N LEU A 167 1.14 -4.09 -1.51
CA LEU A 167 -0.05 -4.93 -1.67
C LEU A 167 -1.07 -4.71 -0.55
N SER A 168 -2.31 -5.09 -0.81
CA SER A 168 -3.34 -5.25 0.22
C SER A 168 -3.83 -6.68 0.21
N LEU A 169 -4.19 -7.24 1.36
CA LEU A 169 -4.84 -8.54 1.44
C LEU A 169 -5.95 -8.55 2.47
N VAL A 170 -6.93 -9.44 2.29
CA VAL A 170 -8.06 -9.64 3.21
C VAL A 170 -8.54 -11.09 3.12
N ARG A 171 -8.95 -11.67 4.24
CA ARG A 171 -9.62 -12.98 4.28
C ARG A 171 -11.12 -12.81 4.50
N GLN A 172 -11.90 -13.58 3.76
CA GLN A 172 -13.32 -13.80 3.99
C GLN A 172 -13.63 -15.30 3.89
N GLY A 173 -14.07 -15.91 4.98
CA GLY A 173 -14.21 -17.37 5.04
C GLY A 173 -12.92 -18.09 4.64
N ASN A 174 -13.01 -18.95 3.62
CA ASN A 174 -11.89 -19.75 3.12
C ASN A 174 -11.10 -19.07 2.00
N GLU A 175 -11.46 -17.83 1.66
CA GLU A 175 -10.88 -17.11 0.54
C GLU A 175 -9.97 -15.98 1.02
N VAL A 176 -8.81 -15.84 0.41
CA VAL A 176 -7.90 -14.70 0.61
C VAL A 176 -7.77 -13.95 -0.70
N SER A 177 -8.17 -12.69 -0.69
CA SER A 177 -7.94 -11.78 -1.82
C SER A 177 -6.66 -11.01 -1.59
N VAL A 178 -5.80 -10.95 -2.60
CA VAL A 178 -4.55 -10.17 -2.60
C VAL A 178 -4.55 -9.22 -3.80
N LEU A 179 -4.33 -7.93 -3.54
CA LEU A 179 -4.19 -6.87 -4.53
C LEU A 179 -2.77 -6.28 -4.48
N LEU A 180 -1.93 -6.63 -5.44
CA LEU A 180 -0.58 -6.11 -5.60
C LEU A 180 -0.53 -4.93 -6.56
N GLN A 181 0.34 -3.97 -6.27
CA GLN A 181 0.73 -2.90 -7.18
C GLN A 181 2.15 -3.16 -7.69
N ALA A 182 2.27 -3.27 -9.01
CA ALA A 182 3.51 -3.66 -9.68
C ALA A 182 3.84 -2.75 -10.87
N GLY A 183 5.12 -2.66 -11.21
CA GLY A 183 5.64 -1.99 -12.39
C GLY A 183 6.27 -2.99 -13.36
N GLU A 184 5.74 -3.10 -14.58
CA GLU A 184 6.32 -3.92 -15.66
C GLU A 184 7.35 -3.08 -16.43
N SER A 185 8.57 -3.60 -16.60
CA SER A 185 9.54 -3.02 -17.53
C SER A 185 9.04 -3.13 -18.97
N TYR A 186 9.09 -2.03 -19.72
CA TYR A 186 8.56 -1.99 -21.08
C TYR A 186 9.48 -1.28 -22.08
N ASP A 187 9.30 -1.59 -23.35
CA ASP A 187 9.99 -0.93 -24.46
C ASP A 187 9.27 0.38 -24.83
N LYS A 188 9.96 1.52 -24.67
CA LYS A 188 9.39 2.86 -24.92
C LYS A 188 8.98 3.06 -26.38
N GLN A 189 9.69 2.46 -27.35
CA GLN A 189 9.32 2.57 -28.76
C GLN A 189 8.05 1.76 -29.04
N LYS A 190 7.99 0.52 -28.57
CA LYS A 190 6.79 -0.32 -28.73
C LYS A 190 5.57 0.27 -28.03
N ALA A 191 5.74 0.88 -26.87
CA ALA A 191 4.65 1.59 -26.20
C ALA A 191 4.16 2.80 -27.02
N THR A 192 5.08 3.57 -27.61
CA THR A 192 4.72 4.69 -28.50
C THR A 192 3.95 4.21 -29.72
N GLU A 193 4.42 3.14 -30.37
CA GLU A 193 3.72 2.51 -31.51
C GLU A 193 2.34 1.99 -31.10
N TYR A 194 2.22 1.32 -29.96
CA TYR A 194 0.95 0.86 -29.42
C TYR A 194 -0.05 2.01 -29.25
N PHE A 195 0.34 3.10 -28.57
CA PHE A 195 -0.52 4.26 -28.33
C PHE A 195 -0.78 5.13 -29.56
N SER A 196 0.03 5.00 -30.63
CA SER A 196 -0.29 5.62 -31.92
C SER A 196 -1.59 5.08 -32.54
N THR A 197 -1.96 3.85 -32.20
CA THR A 197 -3.17 3.17 -32.69
C THR A 197 -4.30 3.16 -31.67
N GLN A 198 -3.99 3.10 -30.37
CA GLN A 198 -4.96 3.14 -29.29
C GLN A 198 -5.44 4.57 -29.03
N THR A 199 -6.23 5.10 -29.95
CA THR A 199 -6.90 6.39 -29.77
C THR A 199 -8.09 6.25 -28.81
N ARG A 200 -8.54 7.37 -28.24
CA ARG A 200 -9.75 7.40 -27.40
C ARG A 200 -10.94 6.73 -28.08
N LYS A 201 -11.17 7.02 -29.36
CA LYS A 201 -12.25 6.42 -30.15
C LYS A 201 -12.12 4.90 -30.23
N VAL A 202 -10.91 4.37 -30.42
CA VAL A 202 -10.68 2.92 -30.44
C VAL A 202 -11.02 2.29 -29.09
N VAL A 203 -10.67 2.94 -27.99
CA VAL A 203 -11.02 2.47 -26.64
C VAL A 203 -12.55 2.50 -26.43
N GLU A 204 -13.24 3.56 -26.85
CA GLU A 204 -14.71 3.67 -26.78
C GLU A 204 -15.41 2.61 -27.64
N ASP A 205 -14.89 2.36 -28.84
CA ASP A 205 -15.40 1.35 -29.77
C ASP A 205 -15.20 -0.07 -29.19
N SER A 206 -14.11 -0.30 -28.45
CA SER A 206 -13.80 -1.59 -27.80
C SER A 206 -14.71 -1.96 -26.61
N ILE A 207 -15.48 -1.01 -26.05
CA ILE A 207 -16.39 -1.31 -24.94
C ILE A 207 -17.47 -2.27 -25.44
N SER A 208 -17.67 -3.39 -24.71
CA SER A 208 -18.62 -4.42 -25.13
C SER A 208 -20.04 -3.86 -25.29
N PRO A 209 -20.83 -4.37 -26.26
CA PRO A 209 -22.20 -3.90 -26.49
C PRO A 209 -23.08 -3.96 -25.24
N TYR A 210 -22.92 -5.00 -24.42
CA TYR A 210 -23.62 -5.13 -23.14
C TYR A 210 -23.24 -4.01 -22.15
N LYS A 211 -21.96 -3.68 -22.02
CA LYS A 211 -21.53 -2.58 -21.14
C LYS A 211 -22.06 -1.23 -21.65
N LYS A 212 -22.10 -1.03 -22.98
CA LYS A 212 -22.72 0.15 -23.60
C LYS A 212 -24.23 0.22 -23.33
N SER A 213 -24.95 -0.91 -23.38
CA SER A 213 -26.40 -0.93 -23.13
C SER A 213 -26.78 -0.61 -21.69
N LEU A 214 -25.88 -0.90 -20.74
CA LEU A 214 -26.01 -0.45 -19.35
C LEU A 214 -25.67 1.04 -19.15
N GLY A 215 -25.24 1.76 -20.19
CA GLY A 215 -24.89 3.19 -20.11
C GLY A 215 -23.44 3.47 -19.70
N LEU A 216 -22.52 2.49 -19.83
CA LEU A 216 -21.10 2.71 -19.55
C LEU A 216 -20.44 3.56 -20.66
N THR A 217 -19.81 4.66 -20.27
CA THR A 217 -19.11 5.59 -21.18
C THR A 217 -17.78 6.04 -20.57
N ILE A 218 -16.78 6.33 -21.40
CA ILE A 218 -15.52 6.95 -20.93
C ILE A 218 -15.81 8.39 -20.48
N ASP A 219 -15.22 8.80 -19.35
CA ASP A 219 -15.35 10.17 -18.82
C ASP A 219 -14.95 11.20 -19.87
N ASP A 220 -15.81 12.19 -20.14
CA ASP A 220 -15.57 13.29 -21.08
C ASP A 220 -14.58 14.32 -20.51
N ASN A 221 -13.33 13.90 -20.45
CA ASN A 221 -12.16 14.72 -20.20
C ASN A 221 -11.25 14.56 -21.43
N ASP A 222 -10.55 15.61 -21.86
CA ASP A 222 -9.68 15.58 -23.06
C ASP A 222 -8.45 14.65 -22.93
N GLU A 223 -8.50 13.70 -22.00
CA GLU A 223 -7.46 12.72 -21.78
C GLU A 223 -7.43 11.63 -22.85
N ILE A 224 -6.22 11.13 -23.04
CA ILE A 224 -5.88 10.11 -24.02
C ILE A 224 -5.26 8.88 -23.35
N PRO A 225 -5.32 7.71 -24.00
CA PRO A 225 -4.56 6.54 -23.60
C PRO A 225 -3.06 6.84 -23.57
N LYS A 226 -2.39 6.44 -22.49
CA LYS A 226 -0.94 6.59 -22.33
C LYS A 226 -0.41 5.62 -21.27
N VAL A 227 0.92 5.46 -21.24
CA VAL A 227 1.60 4.78 -20.13
C VAL A 227 1.32 5.55 -18.84
N VAL A 228 0.95 4.81 -17.80
CA VAL A 228 0.92 5.29 -16.42
C VAL A 228 2.13 4.73 -15.71
N PHE A 229 2.97 5.61 -15.19
CA PHE A 229 4.21 5.21 -14.53
C PHE A 229 3.94 4.63 -13.15
N PHE A 230 4.66 3.56 -12.82
CA PHE A 230 4.63 2.95 -11.50
C PHE A 230 5.56 3.74 -10.56
N ASP A 231 5.04 4.28 -9.46
CA ASP A 231 5.81 5.07 -8.47
C ASP A 231 6.75 6.13 -9.12
N ASP A 232 6.21 6.86 -10.10
CA ASP A 232 6.91 7.90 -10.88
C ASP A 232 8.14 7.42 -11.69
N ARG A 233 8.33 6.11 -11.84
CA ARG A 233 9.39 5.49 -12.64
C ARG A 233 8.99 5.39 -14.11
N GLU A 234 9.57 6.22 -14.96
CA GLU A 234 9.30 6.26 -16.41
C GLU A 234 9.72 5.00 -17.19
N ASP A 235 10.45 4.10 -16.55
CA ASP A 235 10.85 2.80 -17.11
C ASP A 235 9.86 1.67 -16.76
N LEU A 236 8.88 1.94 -15.89
CA LEU A 236 7.94 0.96 -15.37
C LEU A 236 6.48 1.35 -15.65
N TRP A 237 5.74 0.45 -16.27
CA TRP A 237 4.31 0.61 -16.53
C TRP A 237 3.50 0.04 -15.37
N ALA A 238 2.64 0.86 -14.77
CA ALA A 238 1.79 0.48 -13.65
C ALA A 238 0.79 -0.64 -13.97
N HIS A 239 0.75 -1.63 -13.08
CA HIS A 239 -0.13 -2.78 -13.09
C HIS A 239 -0.75 -2.98 -11.71
N SER A 240 -2.05 -3.28 -11.68
CA SER A 240 -2.73 -3.86 -10.52
C SER A 240 -2.93 -5.34 -10.77
N VAL A 241 -2.42 -6.19 -9.89
CA VAL A 241 -2.55 -7.65 -9.97
C VAL A 241 -3.40 -8.12 -8.79
N SER A 242 -4.55 -8.72 -9.08
CA SER A 242 -5.46 -9.25 -8.07
C SER A 242 -5.52 -10.77 -8.16
N LEU A 243 -5.46 -11.43 -7.01
CA LEU A 243 -5.50 -12.89 -6.89
C LEU A 243 -6.53 -13.27 -5.83
N LEU A 244 -7.31 -14.31 -6.12
CA LEU A 244 -8.19 -14.95 -5.15
C LEU A 244 -7.64 -16.35 -4.87
N PHE A 245 -7.27 -16.59 -3.62
CA PHE A 245 -6.77 -17.88 -3.15
C PHE A 245 -7.89 -18.63 -2.40
N ASP A 246 -8.00 -19.93 -2.64
CA ASP A 246 -8.81 -20.84 -1.83
C ASP A 246 -7.90 -21.60 -0.87
N LEU A 247 -8.08 -21.36 0.43
CA LEU A 247 -7.24 -21.93 1.49
C LEU A 247 -7.48 -23.44 1.69
N GLU A 248 -8.68 -23.94 1.45
CA GLU A 248 -9.00 -25.38 1.60
C GLU A 248 -8.46 -26.18 0.43
N LYS A 249 -8.64 -25.68 -0.80
CA LYS A 249 -8.14 -26.32 -2.03
C LYS A 249 -6.65 -26.09 -2.24
N LYS A 250 -6.05 -25.13 -1.52
CA LYS A 250 -4.66 -24.66 -1.73
C LYS A 250 -4.41 -24.22 -3.18
N SER A 251 -5.38 -23.53 -3.78
CA SER A 251 -5.36 -23.10 -5.19
C SER A 251 -5.44 -21.57 -5.32
N ILE A 252 -5.03 -21.08 -6.50
CA ILE A 252 -5.40 -19.75 -6.97
C ILE A 252 -6.65 -19.93 -7.83
N ASP A 253 -7.78 -19.44 -7.35
CA ASP A 253 -9.07 -19.61 -8.02
C ASP A 253 -9.27 -18.54 -9.11
N ILE A 254 -8.73 -17.33 -8.92
CA ILE A 254 -8.78 -16.26 -9.93
C ILE A 254 -7.43 -15.54 -10.01
N ARG A 255 -6.92 -15.38 -11.23
CA ARG A 255 -5.85 -14.45 -11.60
C ARG A 255 -6.43 -13.29 -12.40
N ASN A 256 -6.16 -12.06 -11.95
CA ASN A 256 -6.58 -10.85 -12.66
C ASN A 256 -5.43 -9.86 -12.75
N VAL A 257 -5.01 -9.53 -13.97
CA VAL A 257 -3.96 -8.53 -14.23
C VAL A 257 -4.61 -7.35 -14.96
N ALA A 258 -4.45 -6.15 -14.42
CA ALA A 258 -4.94 -4.92 -15.00
C ALA A 258 -3.78 -3.93 -15.22
N ARG A 259 -3.38 -3.76 -16.48
CA ARG A 259 -2.40 -2.75 -16.89
C ARG A 259 -3.07 -1.39 -17.09
N ASP A 260 -2.56 -0.35 -16.44
CA ASP A 260 -3.19 0.98 -16.43
C ASP A 260 -2.81 1.81 -17.65
N GLU A 261 -3.79 2.17 -18.47
CA GLU A 261 -3.60 2.92 -19.73
C GLU A 261 -4.23 4.32 -19.65
N ASN A 262 -4.31 4.88 -18.43
CA ASN A 262 -4.86 6.18 -18.07
C ASN A 262 -6.39 6.31 -18.19
N ILE A 263 -6.99 5.98 -19.34
CA ILE A 263 -8.46 6.02 -19.54
C ILE A 263 -9.09 4.63 -19.56
N SER A 264 -8.28 3.58 -19.61
CA SER A 264 -8.67 2.18 -19.64
C SER A 264 -7.69 1.32 -18.86
N PHE A 265 -8.08 0.06 -18.66
CA PHE A 265 -7.17 -1.00 -18.24
C PHE A 265 -7.16 -2.06 -19.32
N SER A 266 -5.97 -2.52 -19.70
CA SER A 266 -5.81 -3.77 -20.42
C SER A 266 -5.86 -4.91 -19.40
N VAL A 267 -6.90 -5.74 -19.48
CA VAL A 267 -7.19 -6.76 -18.45
C VAL A 267 -6.98 -8.17 -19.00
N TYR A 268 -6.29 -9.02 -18.22
CA TYR A 268 -6.11 -10.44 -18.47
C TYR A 268 -6.58 -11.23 -17.27
N THR A 269 -7.46 -12.22 -17.46
CA THR A 269 -8.03 -12.99 -16.35
C THR A 269 -8.55 -14.34 -16.79
N ASP A 270 -8.42 -15.33 -15.92
CA ASP A 270 -8.93 -16.69 -16.07
C ASP A 270 -10.30 -16.91 -15.40
N ASP A 271 -10.96 -15.84 -14.95
CA ASP A 271 -12.37 -15.86 -14.57
C ASP A 271 -13.26 -15.94 -15.84
N TYR A 272 -13.18 -17.08 -16.51
CA TYR A 272 -13.86 -17.35 -17.77
C TYR A 272 -15.38 -17.35 -17.60
N ASN A 273 -15.88 -17.71 -16.42
CA ASN A 273 -17.31 -17.63 -16.12
C ASN A 273 -17.79 -16.19 -16.23
N ALA A 274 -17.09 -15.22 -15.63
CA ALA A 274 -17.46 -13.81 -15.76
C ALA A 274 -17.24 -13.25 -17.16
N VAL A 275 -16.22 -13.73 -17.89
CA VAL A 275 -15.94 -13.32 -19.28
C VAL A 275 -17.04 -13.79 -20.23
N PHE A 276 -17.44 -15.07 -20.16
CA PHE A 276 -18.38 -15.70 -21.08
C PHE A 276 -19.84 -15.67 -20.59
N LEU A 277 -20.13 -15.09 -19.42
CA LEU A 277 -21.46 -15.09 -18.78
C LEU A 277 -22.61 -14.68 -19.71
N ARG A 278 -22.32 -13.89 -20.75
CA ARG A 278 -23.29 -13.30 -21.68
C ARG A 278 -22.81 -13.33 -23.13
N ASP A 279 -21.86 -14.21 -23.44
CA ASP A 279 -21.28 -14.31 -24.78
C ASP A 279 -21.86 -15.54 -25.52
N GLU A 280 -22.29 -15.33 -26.77
CA GLU A 280 -22.77 -16.39 -27.66
C GLU A 280 -21.62 -16.95 -28.52
N THR A 281 -20.38 -16.82 -28.05
CA THR A 281 -19.18 -17.34 -28.73
C THR A 281 -19.24 -18.85 -28.89
N SER A 282 -18.71 -19.33 -30.01
CA SER A 282 -18.53 -20.76 -30.26
C SER A 282 -17.50 -21.37 -29.29
N GLU A 283 -17.56 -22.69 -29.11
CA GLU A 283 -16.60 -23.39 -28.25
C GLU A 283 -15.16 -23.30 -28.79
N GLU A 284 -14.99 -23.26 -30.12
CA GLU A 284 -13.70 -23.04 -30.76
C GLU A 284 -13.10 -21.64 -30.43
N GLU A 285 -13.91 -20.59 -30.52
CA GLU A 285 -13.50 -19.22 -30.19
C GLU A 285 -13.18 -19.07 -28.69
N LYS A 286 -13.96 -19.71 -27.80
CA LYS A 286 -13.67 -19.76 -26.37
C LYS A 286 -12.33 -20.43 -26.10
N LYS A 287 -12.05 -21.54 -26.76
CA LYS A 287 -10.78 -22.26 -26.60
C LYS A 287 -9.60 -21.41 -27.04
N GLU A 288 -9.67 -20.76 -28.21
CA GLU A 288 -8.62 -19.85 -28.67
C GLU A 288 -8.43 -18.66 -27.71
N PHE A 289 -9.52 -18.10 -27.20
CA PHE A 289 -9.46 -17.03 -26.20
C PHE A 289 -8.75 -17.49 -24.92
N ILE A 290 -9.12 -18.66 -24.38
CA ILE A 290 -8.51 -19.25 -23.18
C ILE A 290 -7.01 -19.46 -23.39
N GLU A 291 -6.60 -20.08 -24.50
CA GLU A 291 -5.19 -20.33 -24.81
C GLU A 291 -4.38 -19.02 -24.90
N ASN A 292 -4.96 -17.98 -25.50
CA ASN A 292 -4.32 -16.65 -25.59
C ASN A 292 -4.20 -15.97 -24.23
N ILE A 293 -5.24 -16.07 -23.38
CA ILE A 293 -5.21 -15.52 -22.02
C ILE A 293 -4.18 -16.26 -21.16
N GLU A 294 -4.13 -17.59 -21.19
CA GLU A 294 -3.12 -18.37 -20.46
C GLU A 294 -1.70 -17.98 -20.88
N LYS A 295 -1.46 -17.83 -22.19
CA LYS A 295 -0.17 -17.35 -22.68
C LYS A 295 0.18 -15.97 -22.12
N LYS A 296 -0.79 -15.05 -21.99
CA LYS A 296 -0.56 -13.73 -21.41
C LYS A 296 -0.33 -13.78 -19.91
N LEU A 297 -1.13 -14.55 -19.18
CA LEU A 297 -1.00 -14.73 -17.73
C LEU A 297 0.32 -15.40 -17.35
N SER A 298 0.83 -16.33 -18.16
CA SER A 298 2.13 -16.99 -17.92
C SER A 298 3.31 -16.03 -17.79
N LYS A 299 3.20 -14.82 -18.36
CA LYS A 299 4.21 -13.76 -18.23
C LYS A 299 4.35 -13.25 -16.80
N TYR A 300 3.31 -13.38 -16.00
CA TYR A 300 3.19 -12.85 -14.64
C TYR A 300 3.39 -13.92 -13.56
N ASN A 301 3.75 -15.16 -13.93
CA ASN A 301 3.92 -16.27 -12.98
C ASN A 301 4.84 -15.91 -11.80
N ALA A 302 5.95 -15.21 -12.04
CA ALA A 302 6.85 -14.78 -10.97
C ALA A 302 6.16 -13.84 -9.95
N VAL A 303 5.23 -12.99 -10.41
CA VAL A 303 4.43 -12.12 -9.54
C VAL A 303 3.38 -12.92 -8.79
N PHE A 304 2.75 -13.92 -9.44
CA PHE A 304 1.79 -14.81 -8.79
C PHE A 304 2.44 -15.68 -7.71
N ASP A 305 3.63 -16.21 -7.98
CA ASP A 305 4.42 -16.99 -7.03
C ASP A 305 4.82 -16.12 -5.83
N PHE A 306 5.30 -14.89 -6.09
CA PHE A 306 5.62 -13.95 -5.02
C PHE A 306 4.38 -13.59 -4.17
N ALA A 307 3.22 -13.40 -4.80
CA ALA A 307 1.98 -13.12 -4.10
C ALA A 307 1.53 -14.27 -3.19
N LYS A 308 1.82 -15.53 -3.57
CA LYS A 308 1.60 -16.69 -2.71
C LYS A 308 2.41 -16.59 -1.42
N TYR A 309 3.69 -16.20 -1.51
CA TYR A 309 4.52 -15.94 -0.33
C TYR A 309 4.02 -14.74 0.47
N CYS A 310 3.51 -13.69 -0.18
CA CYS A 310 2.95 -12.52 0.50
C CYS A 310 1.79 -12.84 1.46
N MET A 311 1.12 -14.00 1.34
CA MET A 311 0.15 -14.46 2.34
C MET A 311 0.79 -14.71 3.71
N ALA A 312 2.10 -14.91 3.78
CA ALA A 312 2.87 -15.04 5.02
C ALA A 312 3.20 -13.67 5.67
N LEU A 313 2.93 -12.53 5.02
CA LEU A 313 3.28 -11.22 5.57
C LEU A 313 2.63 -10.93 6.94
N PRO A 314 1.33 -11.20 7.16
CA PRO A 314 0.73 -11.05 8.49
C PRO A 314 1.43 -11.91 9.54
N TYR A 315 1.68 -13.20 9.25
CA TYR A 315 2.43 -14.09 10.14
C TYR A 315 3.83 -13.53 10.44
N TYR A 316 4.57 -13.13 9.40
CA TYR A 316 5.90 -12.56 9.52
C TYR A 316 5.91 -11.32 10.43
N VAL A 317 4.93 -10.43 10.29
CA VAL A 317 4.85 -9.24 11.14
C VAL A 317 4.44 -9.59 12.58
N PHE A 318 3.54 -10.55 12.77
CA PHE A 318 3.10 -10.97 14.10
C PHE A 318 4.20 -11.70 14.89
N GLU A 319 5.02 -12.50 14.21
CA GLU A 319 6.19 -13.15 14.82
C GLU A 319 7.33 -12.19 15.17
N ASN A 320 7.26 -10.96 14.68
CA ASN A 320 8.27 -9.93 14.88
C ASN A 320 7.67 -8.66 15.47
N ASP A 321 6.59 -8.80 16.25
CA ASP A 321 5.83 -7.67 16.80
C ASP A 321 6.66 -6.78 17.72
N GLU A 322 7.70 -7.34 18.35
CA GLU A 322 8.65 -6.62 19.19
C GLU A 322 9.51 -5.60 18.44
N ARG A 323 9.64 -5.74 17.11
CA ARG A 323 10.39 -4.84 16.23
C ARG A 323 9.51 -3.76 15.58
N ILE A 324 8.21 -3.72 15.91
CA ILE A 324 7.28 -2.77 15.32
C ILE A 324 7.41 -1.40 16.00
N VAL A 325 7.62 -0.37 15.18
CA VAL A 325 7.52 1.03 15.56
C VAL A 325 6.30 1.65 14.89
N ASP A 326 5.36 2.16 15.67
CA ASP A 326 4.16 2.80 15.11
C ASP A 326 4.36 4.31 14.91
N THR A 327 3.75 4.83 13.85
CA THR A 327 3.60 6.27 13.63
C THR A 327 2.20 6.54 13.11
N THR A 328 1.52 7.53 13.70
CA THR A 328 0.18 7.92 13.27
C THR A 328 0.25 8.99 12.19
N TYR A 329 -0.43 8.76 11.08
CA TYR A 329 -0.55 9.71 9.96
C TYR A 329 -1.98 10.21 9.84
N GLU A 330 -2.13 11.50 9.50
CA GLU A 330 -3.44 12.09 9.22
C GLU A 330 -3.93 11.62 7.85
N THR A 331 -5.22 11.30 7.78
CA THR A 331 -5.88 10.95 6.52
C THR A 331 -6.34 12.21 5.80
N ASP A 332 -6.59 12.10 4.49
CA ASP A 332 -7.13 13.23 3.73
C ASP A 332 -8.55 13.62 4.24
N LEU A 333 -9.27 12.71 4.92
CA LEU A 333 -10.58 12.97 5.51
C LEU A 333 -10.56 14.15 6.50
N LYS A 334 -9.49 14.30 7.28
CA LYS A 334 -9.38 15.37 8.27
C LYS A 334 -9.56 16.74 7.62
N SER A 335 -8.82 17.00 6.54
CA SER A 335 -8.93 18.24 5.77
C SER A 335 -10.32 18.47 5.18
N ILE A 336 -11.00 17.39 4.74
CA ILE A 336 -12.32 17.45 4.14
C ILE A 336 -13.40 17.81 5.16
N LEU A 337 -13.27 17.29 6.39
CA LEU A 337 -14.25 17.49 7.46
C LEU A 337 -13.98 18.72 8.33
N ASP A 338 -12.97 19.54 8.05
CA ASP A 338 -12.73 20.76 8.82
C ASP A 338 -13.82 21.84 8.60
N GLY A 339 -14.43 21.87 7.42
CA GLY A 339 -15.48 22.83 7.06
C GLY A 339 -16.85 22.59 7.72
N LEU A 340 -17.55 23.68 8.08
CA LEU A 340 -18.91 23.59 8.65
C LEU A 340 -19.92 22.91 7.70
N LEU A 341 -19.80 23.16 6.39
CA LEU A 341 -20.69 22.58 5.38
C LEU A 341 -20.45 21.07 5.21
N SER A 342 -19.20 20.62 5.20
CA SER A 342 -18.86 19.20 5.12
C SER A 342 -19.26 18.46 6.39
N LYS A 343 -19.03 19.02 7.58
CA LYS A 343 -19.53 18.44 8.85
C LYS A 343 -21.04 18.21 8.82
N ARG A 344 -21.82 19.19 8.33
CA ARG A 344 -23.27 19.05 8.16
C ARG A 344 -23.63 17.97 7.14
N LYS A 345 -22.94 17.95 5.99
CA LYS A 345 -23.16 16.96 4.92
C LYS A 345 -22.97 15.54 5.42
N TYR A 346 -21.92 15.28 6.17
CA TYR A 346 -21.54 13.94 6.65
C TYR A 346 -22.04 13.64 8.08
N ASN A 347 -22.99 14.41 8.60
CA ASN A 347 -23.46 14.28 9.98
C ASN A 347 -24.15 12.93 10.23
N SER A 348 -24.86 12.39 9.24
CA SER A 348 -25.55 11.10 9.31
C SER A 348 -24.62 9.89 9.24
N VAL A 349 -23.36 10.07 8.85
CA VAL A 349 -22.40 8.97 8.77
C VAL A 349 -21.91 8.60 10.18
N PRO A 350 -21.97 7.32 10.58
CA PRO A 350 -21.48 6.85 11.86
C PRO A 350 -19.98 7.16 12.09
N SER A 351 -19.56 7.31 13.34
CA SER A 351 -18.21 7.71 13.71
C SER A 351 -17.14 6.68 13.35
N ASN A 352 -17.47 5.39 13.34
CA ASN A 352 -16.54 4.31 12.98
C ASN A 352 -16.04 4.41 11.53
N TYR A 353 -16.78 5.06 10.63
CA TYR A 353 -16.32 5.31 9.26
C TYR A 353 -15.40 6.54 9.16
N LYS A 354 -15.35 7.41 10.18
CA LYS A 354 -14.64 8.69 10.13
C LYS A 354 -13.22 8.55 10.69
N LEU A 355 -12.32 7.99 9.90
CA LEU A 355 -10.91 7.80 10.26
C LEU A 355 -10.12 9.07 9.93
N TYR A 356 -9.90 9.94 10.91
CA TYR A 356 -9.13 11.19 10.74
C TYR A 356 -7.62 10.98 10.73
N ALA A 357 -7.18 9.89 11.34
CA ALA A 357 -5.79 9.48 11.40
C ALA A 357 -5.72 7.95 11.49
N LYS A 358 -4.67 7.36 10.94
CA LYS A 358 -4.45 5.93 10.91
C LYS A 358 -3.01 5.62 11.33
N PRO A 359 -2.78 4.62 12.21
CA PRO A 359 -1.43 4.16 12.51
C PRO A 359 -0.81 3.47 11.30
N PHE A 360 0.49 3.65 11.14
CA PHE A 360 1.33 2.93 10.20
C PHE A 360 2.45 2.27 11.00
N TYR A 361 2.51 0.95 10.92
CA TYR A 361 3.41 0.12 11.70
C TYR A 361 4.64 -0.21 10.86
N TYR A 362 5.79 0.37 11.23
CA TYR A 362 7.06 0.08 10.58
C TYR A 362 7.72 -1.10 11.27
N LEU A 363 8.03 -2.16 10.52
CA LEU A 363 8.86 -3.25 11.02
C LEU A 363 10.33 -2.86 10.84
N GLU A 364 11.06 -2.69 11.95
CA GLU A 364 12.50 -2.40 11.89
C GLU A 364 13.24 -3.55 11.21
N SER A 365 14.14 -3.18 10.30
CA SER A 365 14.92 -4.11 9.47
C SER A 365 16.33 -4.26 10.03
N ASP A 366 16.83 -5.50 10.10
CA ASP A 366 18.22 -5.77 10.48
C ASP A 366 19.20 -5.50 9.32
N ASN A 367 18.71 -5.56 8.08
CA ASN A 367 19.46 -5.20 6.87
C ASN A 367 19.50 -3.69 6.62
N GLN A 368 18.77 -2.90 7.41
CA GLN A 368 19.14 -1.52 7.65
C GLN A 368 20.32 -1.50 8.61
N LEU A 369 21.43 -0.91 8.21
CA LEU A 369 22.39 -0.35 9.16
C LEU A 369 21.72 0.82 9.90
N ILE A 370 20.76 0.52 10.77
CA ILE A 370 20.37 1.35 11.89
C ILE A 370 21.21 0.86 13.05
N LEU A 371 22.02 1.77 13.55
CA LEU A 371 22.77 1.62 14.79
C LEU A 371 21.84 1.09 15.88
N LYS A 372 22.16 -0.10 16.39
CA LYS A 372 21.85 -0.48 17.77
C LYS A 372 22.14 0.73 18.64
N LYS A 373 21.10 1.36 19.19
CA LYS A 373 21.30 2.27 20.32
C LYS A 373 21.77 1.44 21.50
N THR A 374 23.00 1.72 21.88
CA THR A 374 23.57 1.41 23.18
C THR A 374 22.69 2.07 24.25
N GLU A 375 22.12 1.22 25.09
CA GLU A 375 21.84 1.37 26.53
C GLU A 375 21.35 2.75 27.02
N LEU A 376 20.07 2.77 27.41
CA LEU A 376 19.70 3.38 28.68
C LEU A 376 19.25 2.25 29.59
N ASP A 377 20.12 1.99 30.54
CA ASP A 377 19.95 1.16 31.72
C ASP A 377 18.73 1.65 32.52
N ASP A 378 17.72 0.79 32.65
CA ASP A 378 16.93 0.70 33.88
C ASP A 378 16.56 -0.78 34.07
N GLU A 379 17.46 -1.50 34.74
CA GLU A 379 17.17 -2.75 35.42
C GLU A 379 16.11 -2.52 36.52
N SER A 380 14.85 -2.47 36.15
CA SER A 380 13.78 -2.91 37.04
C SER A 380 12.50 -3.21 36.28
N PHE A 381 11.93 -4.38 36.57
CA PHE A 381 10.70 -4.98 36.05
C PHE A 381 10.84 -5.88 34.82
N ASN A 382 11.03 -7.18 35.11
CA ASN A 382 10.47 -8.24 34.27
C ASN A 382 8.96 -8.03 34.16
N ILE A 383 8.41 -8.00 32.95
CA ILE A 383 6.98 -8.20 32.74
C ILE A 383 6.78 -9.31 31.72
N GLU A 384 6.02 -10.29 32.22
CA GLU A 384 5.58 -11.55 31.65
C GLU A 384 4.98 -11.44 30.24
N LYS A 385 5.23 -12.52 29.49
CA LYS A 385 4.53 -12.83 28.24
C LYS A 385 3.07 -13.16 28.50
N SER A 386 2.34 -13.13 27.39
CA SER A 386 1.06 -13.78 27.09
C SER A 386 -0.22 -13.12 27.61
N GLY A 387 -0.70 -12.18 26.80
CA GLY A 387 -2.12 -11.88 26.67
C GLY A 387 -2.45 -11.34 25.27
N TYR A 388 -3.73 -11.22 24.93
CA TYR A 388 -4.18 -10.59 23.68
C TYR A 388 -5.22 -9.49 23.97
N TRP A 389 -5.35 -8.53 23.05
CA TRP A 389 -6.37 -7.50 23.12
C TRP A 389 -7.71 -8.05 22.62
N LYS A 390 -8.69 -8.15 23.50
CA LYS A 390 -10.07 -8.47 23.15
C LYS A 390 -10.85 -7.17 23.00
N ARG A 391 -11.28 -6.84 21.78
CA ARG A 391 -12.19 -5.70 21.57
C ARG A 391 -13.54 -5.98 22.24
N ILE A 392 -14.07 -4.97 22.91
CA ILE A 392 -15.41 -4.98 23.55
C ILE A 392 -16.21 -3.79 23.00
N GLY A 393 -17.47 -3.63 23.40
CA GLY A 393 -18.31 -2.53 22.90
C GLY A 393 -17.62 -1.17 23.07
N ILE A 394 -17.83 -0.26 22.10
CA ILE A 394 -17.18 1.07 22.05
C ILE A 394 -17.49 1.93 23.28
N ASP A 395 -18.58 1.60 23.98
CA ASP A 395 -19.02 2.27 25.21
C ASP A 395 -18.76 1.42 26.47
N GLU A 396 -18.16 0.24 26.32
CA GLU A 396 -17.87 -0.69 27.39
C GLU A 396 -16.48 -0.47 27.98
N GLU A 397 -16.41 -0.44 29.31
CA GLU A 397 -15.16 -0.30 30.06
C GLU A 397 -14.44 -1.66 30.14
N GLY A 398 -13.22 -1.70 29.61
CA GLY A 398 -12.28 -2.80 29.73
C GLY A 398 -11.04 -2.39 30.52
N PHE A 399 -10.08 -3.30 30.62
CA PHE A 399 -8.85 -3.08 31.39
C PHE A 399 -7.62 -3.20 30.50
N ASP A 400 -6.64 -2.32 30.68
CA ASP A 400 -5.36 -2.41 30.00
C ASP A 400 -4.39 -3.40 30.69
N LYS A 401 -3.20 -3.60 30.11
CA LYS A 401 -2.11 -4.44 30.64
C LYS A 401 -1.69 -4.11 32.08
N LYS A 402 -2.09 -2.95 32.62
CA LYS A 402 -1.74 -2.46 33.97
C LYS A 402 -2.97 -2.35 34.87
N GLY A 403 -4.11 -2.95 34.49
CA GLY A 403 -5.36 -2.93 35.25
C GLY A 403 -6.08 -1.58 35.25
N ARG A 404 -5.71 -0.64 34.36
CA ARG A 404 -6.36 0.67 34.24
C ARG A 404 -7.58 0.56 33.35
N LYS A 405 -8.65 1.28 33.71
CA LYS A 405 -9.87 1.34 32.92
C LYS A 405 -9.62 2.05 31.58
N ILE A 406 -9.98 1.37 30.50
CA ILE A 406 -9.95 1.89 29.13
C ILE A 406 -11.26 1.53 28.44
N VAL A 407 -11.64 2.25 27.39
CA VAL A 407 -12.93 2.02 26.71
C VAL A 407 -12.71 1.33 25.36
N GLY A 408 -13.54 0.33 25.04
CA GLY A 408 -13.56 -0.32 23.72
C GLY A 408 -12.60 -1.49 23.52
N LYS A 409 -11.78 -1.85 24.52
CA LYS A 409 -10.95 -3.07 24.52
C LYS A 409 -10.53 -3.49 25.93
N THR A 410 -10.22 -4.77 26.11
CA THR A 410 -9.65 -5.30 27.36
C THR A 410 -8.50 -6.26 27.07
N TRP A 411 -7.49 -6.25 27.93
CA TRP A 411 -6.38 -7.20 27.93
C TRP A 411 -6.82 -8.53 28.56
N VAL A 412 -6.43 -9.66 27.96
CA VAL A 412 -6.75 -11.02 28.45
C VAL A 412 -5.46 -11.85 28.52
N GLU A 413 -5.06 -12.28 29.71
CA GLU A 413 -3.85 -13.10 29.92
C GLU A 413 -4.07 -14.58 29.54
N ARG A 414 -3.09 -15.17 28.86
CA ARG A 414 -2.95 -16.61 28.59
C ARG A 414 -1.91 -17.16 29.57
N ASN A 415 -2.31 -18.07 30.45
CA ASN A 415 -1.36 -18.83 31.26
C ASN A 415 -0.91 -20.06 30.46
N ASP A 416 0.39 -20.24 30.25
CA ASP A 416 1.05 -21.54 30.49
C ASP A 416 2.60 -21.45 30.47
N THR A 417 3.15 -22.21 31.42
CA THR A 417 4.47 -22.42 32.03
C THR A 417 5.82 -22.35 31.26
N TYR A 418 6.85 -21.97 32.03
CA TYR A 418 8.29 -21.76 31.76
C TYR A 418 9.16 -23.00 31.48
N TYR A 419 10.29 -22.78 30.77
CA TYR A 419 11.61 -23.40 31.01
C TYR A 419 12.76 -22.40 30.72
N SER A 420 13.87 -22.50 31.48
CA SER A 420 15.10 -21.70 31.33
C SER A 420 16.37 -22.55 31.46
N VAL A 421 17.37 -22.38 30.58
CA VAL A 421 18.82 -22.67 30.82
C VAL A 421 19.70 -21.81 29.84
N PRO A 422 21.04 -21.62 30.04
CA PRO A 422 21.69 -20.31 29.99
C PRO A 422 22.71 -20.09 28.84
N LYS A 423 23.16 -18.83 28.73
CA LYS A 423 24.13 -18.20 27.79
C LYS A 423 25.21 -19.09 27.17
N GLY A 424 25.32 -19.02 25.84
CA GLY A 424 26.54 -19.26 25.06
C GLY A 424 26.98 -17.98 24.33
N ILE A 425 28.26 -17.64 24.44
CA ILE A 425 28.90 -16.46 23.85
C ILE A 425 29.11 -16.66 22.35
N THR A 426 28.81 -15.66 21.52
CA THR A 426 29.20 -15.63 20.10
C THR A 426 30.00 -14.36 19.82
N LYS A 427 31.24 -14.52 19.35
CA LYS A 427 32.12 -13.45 18.86
C LYS A 427 31.58 -12.91 17.54
N ILE A 428 31.60 -11.59 17.38
CA ILE A 428 31.34 -10.87 16.12
C ILE A 428 32.66 -10.23 15.70
N GLU A 429 33.03 -10.37 14.42
CA GLU A 429 34.21 -9.74 13.83
C GLU A 429 34.01 -8.22 13.68
N GLU A 430 35.07 -7.46 13.99
CA GLU A 430 35.05 -6.01 14.20
C GLU A 430 34.83 -5.21 12.89
N VAL A 431 33.95 -4.20 12.95
CA VAL A 431 34.05 -3.02 12.07
C VAL A 431 35.29 -2.24 12.52
N GLU A 432 36.21 -1.91 11.60
CA GLU A 432 37.40 -1.13 11.95
C GLU A 432 37.01 0.22 12.56
N ILE A 433 37.23 0.37 13.87
CA ILE A 433 37.01 1.63 14.59
C ILE A 433 38.29 2.46 14.46
N TYR A 434 38.20 3.56 13.71
CA TYR A 434 39.28 4.55 13.62
C TYR A 434 39.27 5.46 14.85
N ASP A 435 40.33 5.43 15.67
CA ASP A 435 40.51 6.25 16.88
C ASP A 435 41.44 7.46 16.60
N ASN A 436 41.05 8.32 15.65
CA ASN A 436 41.80 9.53 15.33
C ASN A 436 40.92 10.78 15.51
N GLU A 437 41.53 11.96 15.68
CA GLU A 437 40.81 13.21 16.02
C GLU A 437 39.73 13.63 14.99
N ASN A 438 39.81 13.13 13.75
CA ASN A 438 38.89 13.45 12.67
C ASN A 438 37.95 12.29 12.31
N SER A 439 37.98 11.17 13.02
CA SER A 439 37.05 10.08 12.78
C SER A 439 35.63 10.51 13.15
N GLY A 440 34.66 10.03 12.37
CA GLY A 440 33.27 10.45 12.53
C GLY A 440 32.40 10.01 11.37
N TYR A 441 31.21 10.60 11.30
CA TYR A 441 30.21 10.24 10.31
C TYR A 441 29.99 11.35 9.29
N VAL A 442 29.81 10.96 8.03
CA VAL A 442 29.15 11.79 7.02
C VAL A 442 27.72 11.29 6.88
N TYR A 443 26.73 12.18 6.99
CA TYR A 443 25.31 11.84 6.91
C TYR A 443 24.62 12.49 5.72
N ILE A 444 23.56 11.84 5.25
CA ILE A 444 22.59 12.36 4.30
C ILE A 444 21.25 12.48 5.03
N MET A 445 20.64 13.66 5.03
CA MET A 445 19.37 13.93 5.71
C MET A 445 18.37 14.61 4.79
N ARG A 446 17.07 14.47 5.07
CA ARG A 446 16.02 15.29 4.46
C ARG A 446 14.96 15.73 5.47
N GLN A 447 14.26 16.80 5.17
CA GLN A 447 13.00 17.16 5.85
C GLN A 447 11.82 16.76 4.96
N PRO A 448 10.68 16.31 5.52
CA PRO A 448 9.49 15.98 4.74
C PRO A 448 8.91 17.15 3.96
N THR A 449 9.17 18.38 4.39
CA THR A 449 8.73 19.62 3.72
C THR A 449 9.64 20.07 2.59
N HIS A 450 10.79 19.43 2.39
CA HIS A 450 11.62 19.70 1.23
C HIS A 450 10.94 19.22 -0.06
N GLU A 451 11.11 19.99 -1.14
CA GLU A 451 10.79 19.52 -2.49
C GLU A 451 11.59 18.26 -2.82
N GLN A 452 11.08 17.47 -3.76
CA GLN A 452 11.73 16.23 -4.20
C GLN A 452 13.20 16.45 -4.56
N ASN A 453 14.03 15.46 -4.19
CA ASN A 453 15.48 15.41 -4.46
C ASN A 453 16.31 16.52 -3.79
N ILE A 454 15.86 17.09 -2.67
CA ILE A 454 16.66 18.02 -1.85
C ILE A 454 17.16 17.32 -0.59
N PHE A 455 18.48 17.20 -0.47
CA PHE A 455 19.16 16.50 0.61
C PHE A 455 20.17 17.41 1.30
N LYS A 456 20.32 17.25 2.61
CA LYS A 456 21.39 17.85 3.40
C LYS A 456 22.51 16.83 3.58
N ILE A 457 23.74 17.22 3.25
CA ILE A 457 24.92 16.38 3.48
C ILE A 457 25.80 17.10 4.48
N GLY A 458 26.08 16.48 5.62
CA GLY A 458 26.95 17.10 6.63
C GLY A 458 27.74 16.06 7.40
N LEU A 459 28.60 16.54 8.29
CA LEU A 459 29.43 15.69 9.14
C LEU A 459 29.08 15.79 10.62
N THR A 460 29.51 14.79 11.38
CA THR A 460 29.54 14.83 12.83
C THR A 460 30.66 13.96 13.39
N LYS A 461 31.41 14.50 14.36
CA LYS A 461 32.38 13.74 15.16
C LYS A 461 31.73 13.00 16.35
N ARG A 462 30.41 13.12 16.50
CA ARG A 462 29.55 12.42 17.48
C ARG A 462 28.51 11.55 16.74
N ASN A 463 27.70 10.77 17.45
CA ASN A 463 26.57 10.04 16.84
C ASN A 463 25.64 11.00 16.03
N THR A 464 25.30 10.60 14.80
CA THR A 464 24.45 11.27 13.80
C THR A 464 23.05 11.63 14.30
N GLU A 465 22.48 10.84 15.19
CA GLU A 465 21.17 11.06 15.80
C GLU A 465 21.19 12.22 16.80
N THR A 466 22.32 12.42 17.49
CA THR A 466 22.51 13.55 18.40
C THR A 466 22.55 14.85 17.60
N ARG A 467 23.26 14.85 16.47
CA ARG A 467 23.33 16.00 15.56
C ARG A 467 21.98 16.30 14.88
N SER A 468 21.23 15.28 14.48
CA SER A 468 19.87 15.45 13.94
C SER A 468 18.93 16.13 14.94
N LYS A 469 18.98 15.73 16.22
CA LYS A 469 18.19 16.33 17.30
C LYS A 469 18.61 17.77 17.61
N GLU A 470 19.92 18.08 17.58
CA GLU A 470 20.43 19.45 17.75
C GLU A 470 19.95 20.39 16.62
N LEU A 471 19.96 19.92 15.37
CA LEU A 471 19.49 20.69 14.20
C LEU A 471 17.96 20.84 14.18
N SER A 472 17.24 19.84 14.71
CA SER A 472 15.77 19.88 14.83
C SER A 472 15.27 20.79 15.96
N ASN A 473 16.15 21.25 16.86
CA ASN A 473 15.85 22.22 17.91
C ASN A 473 16.06 23.69 17.49
N THR A 474 16.59 23.94 16.29
CA THR A 474 16.79 25.29 15.77
C THR A 474 15.69 25.67 14.78
N SER A 475 14.75 26.53 15.20
CA SER A 475 13.78 27.35 14.42
C SER A 475 13.05 26.73 13.21
N SER A 476 13.15 25.43 12.99
CA SER A 476 12.58 24.69 11.86
C SER A 476 11.43 23.85 12.40
N VAL A 477 10.28 23.94 11.73
CA VAL A 477 9.03 23.32 12.19
C VAL A 477 9.05 21.78 12.02
N ASP A 478 9.95 21.27 11.18
CA ASP A 478 10.04 19.84 10.81
C ASP A 478 11.36 19.17 11.23
N LYS A 479 11.26 17.90 11.62
CA LYS A 479 12.41 17.05 12.01
C LYS A 479 13.21 16.59 10.79
N PHE A 480 14.53 16.52 10.94
CA PHE A 480 15.41 15.91 9.93
C PHE A 480 15.41 14.38 10.06
N PHE A 481 15.21 13.70 8.94
CA PHE A 481 15.33 12.24 8.83
C PHE A 481 16.69 11.90 8.24
N VAL A 482 17.43 11.01 8.90
CA VAL A 482 18.68 10.46 8.37
C VAL A 482 18.32 9.40 7.35
N ILE A 483 18.79 9.59 6.12
CA ILE A 483 18.58 8.65 5.01
C ILE A 483 19.73 7.65 4.96
N ASN A 484 20.95 8.13 5.21
CA ASN A 484 22.14 7.28 5.25
C ASN A 484 23.24 7.94 6.09
N SER A 485 24.16 7.15 6.62
CA SER A 485 25.37 7.64 7.30
C SER A 485 26.56 6.71 7.11
N TYR A 486 27.74 7.30 6.91
CA TYR A 486 28.99 6.62 6.63
C TYR A 486 30.00 6.88 7.73
N TYR A 487 30.53 5.83 8.36
CA TYR A 487 31.67 5.98 9.27
C TYR A 487 32.98 6.07 8.49
N THR A 488 33.82 7.04 8.81
CA THR A 488 35.05 7.28 8.06
C THR A 488 36.20 7.70 8.97
N LYS A 489 37.43 7.40 8.52
CA LYS A 489 38.66 7.76 9.23
C LYS A 489 38.90 9.27 9.25
N ASP A 490 38.37 10.05 8.30
CA ASP A 490 38.42 11.52 8.33
C ASP A 490 37.13 12.12 7.76
N CYS A 491 36.17 12.43 8.64
CA CYS A 491 34.87 12.97 8.24
C CYS A 491 34.94 14.41 7.71
N VAL A 492 35.99 15.16 8.06
CA VAL A 492 36.20 16.54 7.62
C VAL A 492 36.65 16.58 6.17
N GLU A 493 37.64 15.75 5.83
CA GLU A 493 38.10 15.63 4.45
C GLU A 493 37.05 14.95 3.56
N ALA A 494 36.34 13.94 4.09
CA ALA A 494 35.26 13.26 3.36
C ALA A 494 34.13 14.21 2.97
N GLU A 495 33.61 14.99 3.92
CA GLU A 495 32.56 15.96 3.64
C GLU A 495 33.01 16.98 2.59
N LYS A 496 34.22 17.54 2.75
CA LYS A 496 34.77 18.53 1.82
C LYS A 496 34.89 17.98 0.40
N GLN A 497 35.38 16.75 0.23
CA GLN A 497 35.47 16.12 -1.09
C GLN A 497 34.08 15.83 -1.68
N ILE A 498 33.13 15.37 -0.87
CA ILE A 498 31.75 15.13 -1.31
C ILE A 498 31.09 16.44 -1.75
N HIS A 499 31.24 17.52 -0.98
CA HIS A 499 30.69 18.83 -1.31
C HIS A 499 31.31 19.40 -2.59
N ASN A 500 32.61 19.24 -2.81
CA ASN A 500 33.28 19.64 -4.05
C ASN A 500 32.78 18.83 -5.26
N LYS A 501 32.67 17.50 -5.12
CA LYS A 501 32.14 16.63 -6.20
C LYS A 501 30.67 16.91 -6.51
N LEU A 502 29.90 17.46 -5.56
CA LEU A 502 28.48 17.81 -5.70
C LEU A 502 28.23 19.33 -5.82
N GLU A 503 29.26 20.15 -6.03
CA GLU A 503 29.16 21.62 -6.01
C GLU A 503 28.12 22.15 -7.00
N PHE A 504 28.06 21.59 -8.22
CA PHE A 504 27.08 21.94 -9.23
C PHE A 504 25.62 21.71 -8.81
N TYR A 505 25.38 20.87 -7.81
CA TYR A 505 24.05 20.55 -7.29
C TYR A 505 23.71 21.33 -6.01
N ARG A 506 24.63 22.15 -5.50
CA ARG A 506 24.46 22.89 -4.24
C ARG A 506 23.47 24.04 -4.42
N LEU A 507 22.47 24.11 -3.54
CA LEU A 507 21.40 25.12 -3.62
C LEU A 507 21.83 26.51 -3.13
N SER A 508 22.88 26.58 -2.31
CA SER A 508 23.42 27.85 -1.78
C SER A 508 24.83 27.66 -1.27
N ASP A 509 25.72 28.60 -1.55
CA ASP A 509 27.12 28.57 -1.08
C ASP A 509 27.26 28.57 0.44
N ARG A 510 26.23 29.06 1.15
CA ARG A 510 26.23 29.17 2.62
C ARG A 510 25.61 27.97 3.33
N ARG A 511 24.93 27.08 2.61
CA ARG A 511 24.20 25.95 3.21
C ARG A 511 24.55 24.64 2.52
N GLU A 512 24.50 23.55 3.27
CA GLU A 512 24.93 22.22 2.80
C GLU A 512 23.74 21.44 2.22
N PHE A 513 22.90 22.11 1.41
CA PHE A 513 21.76 21.49 0.74
C PHE A 513 22.06 21.29 -0.74
N PHE A 514 21.73 20.11 -1.25
CA PHE A 514 22.01 19.67 -2.60
C PHE A 514 20.73 19.17 -3.26
N ARG A 515 20.48 19.62 -4.50
CA ARG A 515 19.37 19.17 -5.33
C ARG A 515 19.88 18.17 -6.35
N CYS A 516 19.81 16.89 -6.03
CA CYS A 516 20.34 15.81 -6.85
C CYS A 516 19.60 14.51 -6.58
N ASP A 517 19.62 13.58 -7.54
CA ASP A 517 19.11 12.21 -7.33
C ASP A 517 19.87 11.54 -6.17
N LEU A 518 19.12 10.93 -5.25
CA LEU A 518 19.67 10.25 -4.07
C LEU A 518 20.72 9.20 -4.45
N ARG A 519 20.49 8.46 -5.54
CA ARG A 519 21.43 7.43 -6.01
C ARG A 519 22.80 8.03 -6.33
N LYS A 520 22.83 9.20 -6.96
CA LYS A 520 24.07 9.89 -7.30
C LYS A 520 24.80 10.41 -6.06
N ILE A 521 24.04 10.84 -5.04
CA ILE A 521 24.62 11.26 -3.76
C ILE A 521 25.25 10.06 -3.06
N ILE A 522 24.54 8.93 -2.96
CA ILE A 522 25.02 7.67 -2.36
C ILE A 522 26.28 7.18 -3.09
N ASP A 523 26.25 7.06 -4.42
CA ASP A 523 27.41 6.64 -5.22
C ASP A 523 28.65 7.53 -5.02
N THR A 524 28.43 8.84 -4.82
CA THR A 524 29.52 9.79 -4.59
C THR A 524 30.09 9.64 -3.18
N CYS A 525 29.23 9.46 -2.19
CA CYS A 525 29.64 9.20 -0.80
C CYS A 525 30.40 7.89 -0.71
N ASP A 526 29.89 6.79 -1.27
CA ASP A 526 30.53 5.48 -1.25
C ASP A 526 31.94 5.51 -1.85
N LYS A 527 32.14 6.20 -2.97
CA LYS A 527 33.45 6.33 -3.62
C LYS A 527 34.43 7.11 -2.76
N VAL A 528 34.03 8.28 -2.26
CA VAL A 528 34.88 9.14 -1.43
C VAL A 528 35.22 8.46 -0.11
N ILE A 529 34.26 7.79 0.53
CA ILE A 529 34.47 7.11 1.80
C ILE A 529 35.37 5.88 1.62
N LYS A 530 35.25 5.13 0.51
CA LYS A 530 36.20 4.05 0.20
C LYS A 530 37.61 4.56 -0.07
N GLU A 531 37.76 5.66 -0.81
CA GLU A 531 39.06 6.32 -1.05
C GLU A 531 39.70 6.82 0.25
N ILE A 532 38.88 7.34 1.17
CA ILE A 532 39.33 7.83 2.45
C ILE A 532 39.57 6.69 3.43
N ASN A 533 38.85 5.58 3.42
CA ASN A 533 39.07 4.50 4.38
C ASN A 533 40.13 3.48 3.92
N ALA A 534 40.47 3.44 2.63
CA ALA A 534 41.65 2.74 2.11
C ALA A 534 42.96 3.35 2.66
#